data_AF-A0A534HZS2-F1
#
_entry.id   AF-A0A534HZS2-F1
#
_cell.length_a   1.000
_cell.length_b   1.000
_cell.length_c   1.000
_cell.angle_alpha   90.00
_cell.angle_beta   90.00
_cell.angle_gamma   90.00
#
_symmetry.space_group_name_H-M   'P 1'
#
loop_
_entity.id
_entity.type
_entity.pdbx_description
1 polymer ?
#
loop_
_entity_poly.entity_id
_entity_poly.type
_entity_poly.pdbx_seq_one_letter_code
_entity_poly.pdbx_strand_id
1 'polypeptide(L)'
;MTSVARRVVDRQILHLLKMWLEAPVDETDDQGRTRRTTRSRDSKRGIPQGAPISPLLSNLYMRRLVLGWKRLGFERRFGARIVSYADDLVICCRYQAEEALAALRQVATRIGLTVNEDKTHVCRLPQGRFDFLGYSFERCYSEKTGRSYLGSRPSKKSIQRMVAAISAQTERRTLCLDADIVVARLNRKLLGWANYFRLGPVSKSYRAVDAHATLRLRRWLCHKHKISGNGKTRFPEQYLHETLGLVYLPALTRHLPWAKA
;
A
#
# COMPACT_ATOMS: atom_id res chain seq x y z
N MET A 1 24.92 10.18 8.73
CA MET A 1 25.11 11.37 9.59
C MET A 1 25.18 12.71 8.85
N THR A 2 25.95 12.84 7.77
CA THR A 2 26.14 14.11 7.04
C THR A 2 24.84 14.81 6.62
N SER A 3 23.78 14.07 6.28
CA SER A 3 22.47 14.66 5.96
C SER A 3 21.84 15.42 7.13
N VAL A 4 21.97 14.88 8.35
CA VAL A 4 21.39 15.44 9.57
C VAL A 4 22.24 16.63 10.05
N ALA A 5 23.57 16.46 10.04
CA ALA A 5 24.53 17.47 10.48
C ALA A 5 24.50 18.78 9.67
N ARG A 6 23.87 18.78 8.48
CA ARG A 6 23.62 20.01 7.69
C ARG A 6 22.57 20.93 8.31
N ARG A 7 21.72 20.41 9.20
CA ARG A 7 20.62 21.16 9.83
C ARG A 7 20.70 21.16 11.35
N VAL A 8 21.29 20.14 11.94
CA VAL A 8 21.48 20.01 13.39
C VAL A 8 22.96 20.17 13.70
N VAL A 9 23.30 21.18 14.51
CA VAL A 9 24.68 21.48 14.91
C VAL A 9 25.03 20.82 16.25
N ASP A 10 24.03 20.51 17.08
CA ASP A 10 24.20 19.90 18.39
C ASP A 10 24.94 18.56 18.30
N ARG A 11 26.16 18.54 18.85
CA ARG A 11 27.05 17.38 18.82
C ARG A 11 26.53 16.22 19.66
N GLN A 12 25.84 16.50 20.76
CA GLN A 12 25.30 15.46 21.64
C GLN A 12 24.14 14.73 20.95
N ILE A 13 23.24 15.47 20.31
CA ILE A 13 22.15 14.89 19.53
C ILE A 13 22.70 14.08 18.35
N LEU A 14 23.68 14.64 17.62
CA LEU A 14 24.31 13.91 16.51
C LEU A 14 25.00 12.62 16.99
N HIS A 15 25.63 12.65 18.17
CA HIS A 15 26.22 11.47 18.77
C HIS A 15 25.17 10.42 19.14
N LEU A 16 24.06 10.83 19.78
CA LEU A 16 22.94 9.95 20.11
C LEU A 16 22.33 9.29 18.88
N LEU A 17 22.07 10.06 17.83
CA LEU A 17 21.56 9.54 16.57
C LEU A 17 22.52 8.55 15.92
N LYS A 18 23.83 8.79 16.02
CA LYS A 18 24.84 7.85 15.54
C LYS A 18 24.80 6.54 16.33
N MET A 19 24.71 6.61 17.67
CA MET A 19 24.57 5.41 18.51
C MET A 19 23.33 4.60 18.13
N TRP A 20 22.20 5.25 17.85
CA TRP A 20 20.99 4.55 17.41
C TRP A 20 21.13 3.89 16.04
N LEU A 21 21.86 4.50 15.10
CA LEU A 21 22.13 3.91 13.79
C LEU A 21 23.11 2.73 13.85
N GLU A 22 24.03 2.74 14.80
CA GLU A 22 25.05 1.72 15.01
C GLU A 22 24.61 0.64 16.02
N ALA A 23 23.40 0.76 16.57
CA ALA A 23 22.87 -0.18 17.54
C ALA A 23 22.78 -1.60 16.95
N PRO A 24 23.21 -2.64 17.71
CA PRO A 24 23.09 -4.02 17.27
C PRO A 24 21.61 -4.43 17.19
N VAL A 25 21.30 -5.28 16.23
CA VAL A 25 19.96 -5.83 16.00
C VAL A 25 19.99 -7.32 16.28
N ASP A 26 19.11 -7.78 17.15
CA ASP A 26 18.92 -9.21 17.40
C ASP A 26 17.89 -9.74 16.40
N GLU A 27 18.34 -10.55 15.44
CA GLU A 27 17.50 -11.19 14.43
C GLU A 27 17.17 -12.61 14.90
N THR A 28 15.89 -12.97 14.91
CA THR A 28 15.45 -14.35 15.18
C THR A 28 15.23 -15.03 13.83
N ASP A 29 15.92 -16.14 13.58
CA ASP A 29 15.70 -16.93 12.37
C ASP A 29 14.37 -17.71 12.40
N ASP A 30 13.99 -18.29 11.26
CA ASP A 30 12.76 -19.09 11.12
C ASP A 30 12.76 -20.36 12.02
N GLN A 31 13.90 -20.69 12.64
CA GLN A 31 14.08 -21.80 13.58
C GLN A 31 14.08 -21.35 15.05
N GLY A 32 13.82 -20.06 15.32
CA GLY A 32 13.74 -19.51 16.67
C GLY A 32 15.09 -19.18 17.32
N ARG A 33 16.20 -19.21 16.57
CA ARG A 33 17.53 -18.86 17.08
C ARG A 33 17.75 -17.36 16.96
N THR A 34 18.14 -16.74 18.07
CA THR A 34 18.47 -15.32 18.13
C THR A 34 19.94 -15.09 17.78
N ARG A 35 20.21 -14.31 16.74
CA ARG A 35 21.55 -13.86 16.36
C ARG A 35 21.65 -12.34 16.50
N ARG A 36 22.55 -11.89 17.39
CA ARG A 36 22.92 -10.47 17.46
C ARG A 36 23.78 -10.11 16.26
N THR A 37 23.34 -9.14 15.47
CA THR A 37 24.04 -8.64 14.29
C THR A 37 24.43 -7.17 14.47
N THR A 38 25.67 -6.83 14.11
CA THR A 38 26.18 -5.45 14.04
C THR A 38 26.26 -4.95 12.61
N ARG A 39 25.51 -5.57 11.69
CA ARG A 39 25.63 -5.34 10.24
C ARG A 39 25.53 -3.87 9.85
N SER A 40 24.66 -3.09 10.51
CA SER A 40 24.54 -1.65 10.26
C SER A 40 25.82 -0.88 10.60
N ARG A 41 26.49 -1.25 11.70
CA ARG A 41 27.77 -0.69 12.13
C ARG A 41 28.90 -1.09 11.17
N ASP A 42 28.97 -2.38 10.84
CA ASP A 42 30.09 -2.94 10.07
C ASP A 42 30.04 -2.55 8.59
N SER A 43 28.84 -2.53 8.01
CA SER A 43 28.63 -2.07 6.62
C SER A 43 28.51 -0.55 6.50
N LYS A 44 28.41 0.17 7.63
CA LYS A 44 28.09 1.62 7.70
C LYS A 44 26.84 1.99 6.88
N ARG A 45 25.90 1.05 6.74
CA ARG A 45 24.71 1.16 5.89
C ARG A 45 23.49 0.61 6.62
N GLY A 46 22.35 1.22 6.35
CA GLY A 46 21.07 0.81 6.92
C GLY A 46 20.66 1.68 8.11
N ILE A 47 19.36 1.66 8.36
CA ILE A 47 18.71 2.29 9.50
C ILE A 47 17.91 1.16 10.17
N PRO A 48 17.94 1.00 11.50
CA PRO A 48 17.18 -0.05 12.18
C PRO A 48 15.69 0.03 11.83
N GLN A 49 15.13 -1.06 11.30
CA GLN A 49 13.70 -1.15 11.02
C GLN A 49 12.95 -1.34 12.35
N GLY A 50 11.95 -0.49 12.61
CA GLY A 50 11.18 -0.50 13.85
C GLY A 50 11.57 0.58 14.87
N ALA A 51 12.72 1.25 14.71
CA ALA A 51 13.00 2.42 15.55
C ALA A 51 12.11 3.62 15.16
N PRO A 52 11.49 4.33 16.13
CA PRO A 52 10.54 5.40 15.85
C PRO A 52 11.08 6.54 14.98
N ILE A 53 12.39 6.79 15.03
CA ILE A 53 13.04 7.87 14.27
C ILE A 53 13.39 7.47 12.83
N SER A 54 13.41 6.17 12.52
CA SER A 54 13.85 5.66 11.23
C SER A 54 13.06 6.21 10.04
N PRO A 55 11.72 6.35 10.10
CA PRO A 55 10.95 6.95 9.01
C PRO A 55 11.37 8.40 8.71
N LEU A 56 11.66 9.19 9.76
CA LEU A 56 12.11 10.57 9.61
C LEU A 56 13.47 10.65 8.93
N LEU A 57 14.42 9.81 9.37
CA LEU A 57 15.77 9.76 8.79
C LEU A 57 15.74 9.29 7.33
N SER A 58 14.90 8.31 7.01
CA SER A 58 14.68 7.86 5.64
C SER A 58 14.14 8.99 4.75
N ASN A 59 13.09 9.70 5.21
CA ASN A 59 12.52 10.82 4.47
C ASN A 59 13.51 11.98 4.29
N LEU A 60 14.32 12.29 5.31
CA LEU A 60 15.39 13.28 5.20
C LEU A 60 16.42 12.88 4.13
N TYR A 61 16.75 11.59 4.04
CA TYR A 61 17.65 11.06 3.04
C TYR A 61 17.05 11.14 1.64
N MET A 62 15.81 10.68 1.46
CA MET A 62 15.07 10.71 0.20
C MET A 62 14.85 12.12 -0.32
N ARG A 63 14.67 13.10 0.58
CA ARG A 63 14.61 14.52 0.22
C ARG A 63 15.87 14.98 -0.53
N ARG A 64 17.04 14.41 -0.27
CA ARG A 64 18.27 14.76 -0.99
C ARG A 64 18.23 14.30 -2.45
N LEU A 65 17.61 13.16 -2.73
CA LEU A 65 17.37 12.69 -4.10
C LEU A 65 16.52 13.70 -4.87
N VAL A 66 15.39 14.10 -4.29
CA VAL A 66 14.46 15.07 -4.89
C VAL A 66 15.13 16.43 -5.10
N LEU A 67 15.91 16.91 -4.13
CA LEU A 67 16.65 18.16 -4.28
C LEU A 67 17.76 18.08 -5.33
N GLY A 68 18.49 16.96 -5.39
CA GLY A 68 19.50 16.72 -6.42
C GLY A 68 18.91 16.75 -7.81
N TRP A 69 17.77 16.07 -8.00
CA TRP A 69 16.99 16.10 -9.24
C TRP A 69 16.62 17.52 -9.68
N LYS A 70 16.10 18.33 -8.75
CA LYS A 70 15.72 19.72 -9.03
C LYS A 70 16.92 20.60 -9.35
N ARG A 71 18.00 20.48 -8.57
CA ARG A 71 19.21 21.30 -8.74
C ARG A 71 19.91 21.05 -10.08
N LEU A 72 19.86 19.81 -10.57
CA LEU A 72 20.40 19.44 -11.89
C LEU A 72 19.48 19.83 -13.06
N GLY A 73 18.33 20.47 -12.79
CA GLY A 73 17.43 20.97 -13.82
C GLY A 73 16.57 19.90 -14.51
N PHE A 74 16.61 18.64 -14.05
CA PHE A 74 15.88 17.54 -14.68
C PHE A 74 14.35 17.72 -14.64
N GLU A 75 13.84 18.40 -13.61
CA GLU A 75 12.40 18.76 -13.54
C GLU A 75 11.95 19.58 -14.75
N ARG A 76 12.74 20.59 -15.14
CA ARG A 76 12.43 21.44 -16.30
C ARG A 76 12.74 20.73 -17.61
N ARG A 77 13.90 20.07 -17.70
CA ARG A 77 14.37 19.37 -18.90
C ARG A 77 13.36 18.35 -19.42
N PHE A 78 12.78 17.55 -18.53
CA PHE A 78 11.85 16.47 -18.90
C PHE A 78 10.37 16.85 -18.71
N GLY A 79 10.09 18.09 -18.27
CA GLY A 79 8.77 18.49 -17.81
C GLY A 79 8.23 17.54 -16.74
N ALA A 80 9.10 17.11 -15.82
CA ALA A 80 8.83 16.04 -14.88
C ALA A 80 8.24 16.54 -13.56
N ARG A 81 7.45 15.69 -12.90
CA ARG A 81 7.02 15.86 -11.51
C ARG A 81 7.33 14.59 -10.74
N ILE A 82 7.99 14.74 -9.60
CA ILE A 82 8.30 13.63 -8.71
C ILE A 82 7.23 13.53 -7.63
N VAL A 83 6.66 12.34 -7.47
CA VAL A 83 5.83 11.95 -6.33
C VAL A 83 6.60 10.88 -5.57
N SER A 84 6.86 11.11 -4.28
CA SER A 84 7.62 10.20 -3.42
C SER A 84 6.80 9.85 -2.19
N TYR A 85 6.83 8.58 -1.81
CA TYR A 85 6.26 8.07 -0.57
C TYR A 85 7.23 7.05 0.03
N ALA A 86 7.93 7.43 1.09
CA ALA A 86 9.06 6.67 1.62
C ALA A 86 10.07 6.31 0.52
N ASP A 87 10.30 5.02 0.27
CA ASP A 87 11.17 4.48 -0.77
C ASP A 87 10.51 4.37 -2.15
N ASP A 88 9.17 4.32 -2.21
CA ASP A 88 8.43 4.28 -3.47
C ASP A 88 8.42 5.67 -4.15
N LEU A 89 8.75 5.69 -5.44
CA LEU A 89 8.90 6.91 -6.23
C LEU A 89 8.22 6.76 -7.60
N VAL A 90 7.50 7.80 -8.04
CA VAL A 90 6.99 7.93 -9.40
C VAL A 90 7.49 9.24 -10.00
N ILE A 91 8.00 9.18 -11.22
CA ILE A 91 8.38 10.35 -12.02
C ILE A 91 7.42 10.47 -13.18
N CYS A 92 6.53 11.46 -13.13
CA CYS A 92 5.63 11.78 -14.23
C CYS A 92 6.32 12.79 -15.15
N CYS A 93 6.83 12.33 -16.29
CA CYS A 93 7.49 13.18 -17.30
C CYS A 93 6.62 13.37 -18.55
N ARG A 94 6.79 14.51 -19.23
CA ARG A 94 6.16 14.78 -20.53
C ARG A 94 6.97 14.21 -21.70
N TYR A 95 8.29 14.20 -21.56
CA TYR A 95 9.24 13.83 -22.61
C TYR A 95 10.34 12.95 -22.03
N GLN A 96 10.95 12.11 -22.88
CA GLN A 96 12.22 11.42 -22.59
C GLN A 96 12.22 10.61 -21.28
N ALA A 97 11.28 9.68 -21.16
CA ALA A 97 11.09 8.90 -19.93
C ALA A 97 12.27 7.98 -19.61
N GLU A 98 12.93 7.41 -20.62
CA GLU A 98 14.11 6.57 -20.44
C GLU A 98 15.31 7.39 -19.96
N GLU A 99 15.50 8.58 -20.51
CA GLU A 99 16.56 9.49 -20.09
C GLU A 99 16.29 10.06 -18.68
N ALA A 100 15.02 10.28 -18.33
CA ALA A 100 14.60 10.63 -16.98
C ALA A 100 14.93 9.50 -15.98
N LEU A 101 14.70 8.24 -16.36
CA LEU A 101 15.10 7.08 -15.55
C LEU A 101 16.63 6.97 -15.41
N ALA A 102 17.38 7.17 -16.50
CA ALA A 102 18.84 7.21 -16.44
C ALA A 102 19.37 8.33 -15.54
N ALA A 103 18.77 9.53 -15.60
CA ALA A 103 19.09 10.65 -14.72
C ALA A 103 18.78 10.33 -13.25
N LEU A 104 17.67 9.62 -12.97
CA LEU A 104 17.34 9.17 -11.63
C LEU A 104 18.42 8.22 -11.10
N ARG A 105 18.86 7.25 -11.90
CA ARG A 105 19.95 6.33 -11.53
C ARG A 105 21.22 7.10 -11.19
N GLN A 106 21.60 8.09 -11.99
CA GLN A 106 22.78 8.92 -11.71
C GLN A 106 22.67 9.65 -10.37
N VAL A 107 21.51 10.26 -10.08
CA VAL A 107 21.28 10.96 -8.81
C VAL A 107 21.31 9.98 -7.63
N ALA A 108 20.65 8.83 -7.76
CA ALA A 108 20.59 7.80 -6.74
C ALA A 108 21.99 7.27 -6.40
N THR A 109 22.79 6.90 -7.41
CA THR A 109 24.17 6.42 -7.24
C THR A 109 25.03 7.48 -6.55
N ARG A 110 24.90 8.76 -6.92
CA ARG A 110 25.65 9.86 -6.31
C ARG A 110 25.35 10.06 -4.82
N ILE A 111 24.15 9.69 -4.39
CA ILE A 111 23.76 9.69 -2.97
C ILE A 111 23.89 8.31 -2.33
N GLY A 112 24.51 7.34 -2.97
CA GLY A 112 24.75 6.00 -2.41
C GLY A 112 23.51 5.11 -2.29
N LEU A 113 22.49 5.34 -3.12
CA LEU A 113 21.33 4.45 -3.25
C LEU A 113 21.43 3.66 -4.56
N THR A 114 20.87 2.46 -4.54
CA THR A 114 20.72 1.59 -5.72
C THR A 114 19.24 1.50 -6.05
N VAL A 115 18.90 1.70 -7.33
CA VAL A 115 17.53 1.53 -7.83
C VAL A 115 17.24 0.03 -7.96
N ASN A 116 16.04 -0.40 -7.54
CA ASN A 116 15.62 -1.78 -7.71
C ASN A 116 15.13 -1.98 -9.16
N GLU A 117 15.95 -2.61 -9.99
CA GLU A 117 15.68 -2.78 -11.42
C GLU A 117 14.47 -3.70 -11.67
N ASP A 118 14.24 -4.72 -10.85
CA ASP A 118 13.10 -5.64 -11.00
C ASP A 118 11.74 -4.94 -10.81
N LYS A 119 11.71 -3.91 -9.97
CA LYS A 119 10.50 -3.12 -9.68
C LYS A 119 10.34 -1.90 -10.59
N THR A 120 11.43 -1.46 -11.22
CA THR A 120 11.46 -0.20 -11.96
C THR A 120 11.13 -0.44 -13.41
N HIS A 121 10.15 0.31 -13.93
CA HIS A 121 9.76 0.23 -15.33
C HIS A 121 9.27 1.58 -15.82
N VAL A 122 9.40 1.81 -17.13
CA VAL A 122 8.84 2.97 -17.83
C VAL A 122 7.48 2.57 -18.39
N CYS A 123 6.48 3.43 -18.23
CA CYS A 123 5.17 3.24 -18.82
C CYS A 123 4.66 4.53 -19.45
N ARG A 124 3.89 4.40 -20.55
CA ARG A 124 3.25 5.54 -21.22
C ARG A 124 1.76 5.50 -20.98
N LEU A 125 1.21 6.54 -20.36
CA LEU A 125 -0.24 6.70 -20.21
C LEU A 125 -0.83 7.46 -21.41
N PRO A 126 -2.06 7.16 -21.85
CA PRO A 126 -3.02 6.21 -21.27
C PRO A 126 -2.91 4.75 -21.77
N GLN A 127 -1.91 4.40 -22.59
CA GLN A 127 -1.80 3.06 -23.20
C GLN A 127 -1.37 1.97 -22.19
N GLY A 128 -0.54 2.35 -21.22
CA GLY A 128 -0.05 1.48 -20.17
C GLY A 128 -0.83 1.62 -18.87
N ARG A 129 -0.31 0.93 -17.85
CA ARG A 129 -0.73 1.06 -16.45
C ARG A 129 0.49 0.99 -15.55
N PHE A 130 0.41 1.60 -14.38
CA PHE A 130 1.38 1.38 -13.31
C PHE A 130 0.67 1.28 -11.96
N ASP A 131 1.30 0.56 -11.03
CA ASP A 131 0.82 0.43 -9.66
C ASP A 131 1.65 1.32 -8.73
N PHE A 132 0.98 2.12 -7.89
CA PHE A 132 1.62 2.95 -6.87
C PHE A 132 0.73 3.02 -5.62
N LEU A 133 1.31 2.73 -4.45
CA LEU A 133 0.60 2.73 -3.15
C LEU A 133 -0.69 1.90 -3.14
N GLY A 134 -0.69 0.77 -3.85
CA GLY A 134 -1.86 -0.11 -3.93
C GLY A 134 -2.96 0.36 -4.88
N TYR A 135 -2.76 1.47 -5.61
CA TYR A 135 -3.62 1.90 -6.72
C TYR A 135 -2.97 1.56 -8.06
N SER A 136 -3.77 1.13 -9.02
CA SER A 136 -3.41 1.06 -10.44
C SER A 136 -3.88 2.35 -11.12
N PHE A 137 -2.98 3.05 -11.79
CA PHE A 137 -3.26 4.21 -12.63
C PHE A 137 -3.32 3.77 -14.10
N GLU A 138 -4.48 3.96 -14.74
CA GLU A 138 -4.71 3.53 -16.12
C GLU A 138 -5.88 4.27 -16.77
N ARG A 139 -6.09 4.01 -18.07
CA ARG A 139 -7.28 4.47 -18.80
C ARG A 139 -8.55 3.83 -18.21
N CYS A 140 -9.42 4.68 -17.70
CA CYS A 140 -10.76 4.35 -17.25
C CYS A 140 -11.80 4.92 -18.23
N TYR A 141 -13.03 4.42 -18.13
CA TYR A 141 -14.16 4.90 -18.93
C TYR A 141 -15.28 5.32 -18.01
N SER A 142 -15.90 6.45 -18.31
CA SER A 142 -17.08 6.88 -17.57
C SER A 142 -18.27 5.99 -17.95
N GLU A 143 -18.95 5.45 -16.94
CA GLU A 143 -20.20 4.71 -17.10
C GLU A 143 -21.34 5.59 -17.61
N LYS A 144 -21.31 6.90 -17.32
CA LYS A 144 -22.34 7.87 -17.77
C LYS A 144 -22.15 8.38 -19.19
N THR A 145 -20.91 8.72 -19.53
CA THR A 145 -20.61 9.45 -20.79
C THR A 145 -19.86 8.61 -21.81
N GLY A 146 -19.37 7.41 -21.44
CA GLY A 146 -18.53 6.56 -22.28
C GLY A 146 -17.13 7.14 -22.56
N ARG A 147 -16.84 8.38 -22.12
CA ARG A 147 -15.57 9.06 -22.37
C ARG A 147 -14.45 8.41 -21.58
N SER A 148 -13.29 8.28 -22.23
CA SER A 148 -12.08 7.82 -21.57
C SER A 148 -11.45 8.94 -20.73
N TYR A 149 -10.93 8.57 -19.57
CA TYR A 149 -10.17 9.46 -18.69
C TYR A 149 -9.07 8.67 -17.99
N LEU A 150 -8.07 9.37 -17.44
CA LEU A 150 -7.06 8.73 -16.60
C LEU A 150 -7.61 8.61 -15.17
N GLY A 151 -7.76 7.38 -14.70
CA GLY A 151 -8.32 7.08 -13.38
C GLY A 151 -7.34 6.29 -12.52
N SER A 152 -7.63 6.26 -11.22
CA SER A 152 -6.99 5.34 -10.27
C SER A 152 -8.01 4.34 -9.77
N ARG A 153 -7.61 3.09 -9.60
CA ARG A 153 -8.44 2.05 -8.98
C ARG A 153 -7.61 1.18 -8.05
N PRO A 154 -8.21 0.49 -7.07
CA PRO A 154 -7.47 -0.47 -6.26
C PRO A 154 -6.77 -1.50 -7.15
N SER A 155 -5.50 -1.77 -6.87
CA SER A 155 -4.72 -2.73 -7.63
C SER A 155 -5.25 -4.14 -7.43
N LYS A 156 -5.05 -5.01 -8.42
CA LYS A 156 -5.46 -6.42 -8.33
C LYS A 156 -4.85 -7.09 -7.09
N LYS A 157 -3.59 -6.78 -6.79
CA LYS A 157 -2.86 -7.27 -5.61
C LYS A 157 -3.49 -6.79 -4.31
N SER A 158 -3.95 -5.54 -4.24
CA SER A 158 -4.68 -5.03 -3.07
C SER A 158 -6.01 -5.75 -2.85
N ILE A 159 -6.79 -5.93 -3.92
CA ILE A 159 -8.07 -6.66 -3.86
C ILE A 159 -7.84 -8.11 -3.42
N GLN A 160 -6.84 -8.80 -3.99
CA GLN A 160 -6.49 -10.17 -3.62
C GLN A 160 -6.08 -10.28 -2.14
N ARG A 161 -5.31 -9.32 -1.61
CA ARG A 161 -4.96 -9.27 -0.19
C ARG A 161 -6.20 -9.11 0.70
N MET A 162 -7.16 -8.29 0.29
CA MET A 162 -8.42 -8.14 1.03
C MET A 162 -9.27 -9.41 0.99
N VAL A 163 -9.40 -10.04 -0.18
CA VAL A 163 -10.06 -11.34 -0.37
C VAL A 163 -9.42 -12.42 0.51
N ALA A 164 -8.09 -12.48 0.57
CA ALA A 164 -7.36 -13.40 1.44
C ALA A 164 -7.60 -13.09 2.93
N ALA A 165 -7.61 -11.82 3.31
CA ALA A 165 -7.87 -11.40 4.69
C ALA A 165 -9.29 -11.77 5.14
N ILE A 166 -10.30 -11.63 4.28
CA ILE A 166 -11.69 -12.06 4.52
C ILE A 166 -11.75 -13.58 4.68
N SER A 167 -11.09 -14.31 3.77
CA SER A 167 -11.02 -15.78 3.84
C SER A 167 -10.41 -16.23 5.17
N ALA A 168 -9.34 -15.57 5.64
CA ALA A 168 -8.67 -15.87 6.90
C ALA A 168 -9.55 -15.66 8.14
N GLN A 169 -10.49 -14.71 8.11
CA GLN A 169 -11.46 -14.50 9.20
C GLN A 169 -12.60 -15.53 9.19
N THR A 170 -12.85 -16.18 8.05
CA THR A 170 -13.96 -17.11 7.82
C THR A 170 -13.48 -18.55 7.60
N GLU A 171 -12.34 -18.90 8.20
CA GLU A 171 -11.79 -20.27 8.16
C GLU A 171 -12.52 -21.22 9.11
N ARG A 172 -12.38 -22.53 8.91
CA ARG A 172 -13.02 -23.53 9.78
C ARG A 172 -12.57 -23.43 11.25
N ARG A 173 -11.33 -23.00 11.51
CA ARG A 173 -10.84 -22.78 12.89
C ARG A 173 -11.61 -21.70 13.65
N THR A 174 -12.31 -20.80 12.95
CA THR A 174 -13.08 -19.73 13.59
C THR A 174 -14.53 -20.12 13.88
N LEU A 175 -14.95 -21.36 13.59
CA LEU A 175 -16.34 -21.82 13.79
C LEU A 175 -16.79 -21.82 15.26
N CYS A 176 -15.84 -21.88 16.20
CA CYS A 176 -16.12 -21.76 17.64
C CYS A 176 -16.50 -20.33 18.06
N LEU A 177 -16.26 -19.32 17.22
CA LEU A 177 -16.57 -17.93 17.52
C LEU A 177 -18.03 -17.61 17.20
N ASP A 178 -18.59 -16.64 17.90
CA ASP A 178 -19.91 -16.10 17.58
C ASP A 178 -19.95 -15.31 16.29
N ALA A 179 -21.11 -15.32 15.65
CA ALA A 179 -21.31 -14.68 14.36
C ALA A 179 -20.98 -13.18 14.46
N ASP A 180 -21.42 -12.53 15.55
CA ASP A 180 -21.18 -11.11 15.80
C ASP A 180 -19.69 -10.77 15.91
N ILE A 181 -18.89 -11.65 16.52
CA ILE A 181 -17.43 -11.46 16.63
C ILE A 181 -16.79 -11.53 15.24
N VAL A 182 -17.19 -12.52 14.43
CA VAL A 182 -16.66 -12.68 13.06
C VAL A 182 -17.06 -11.50 12.20
N VAL A 183 -18.32 -11.06 12.28
CA VAL A 183 -18.83 -9.91 11.52
C VAL A 183 -18.16 -8.61 11.96
N ALA A 184 -17.96 -8.38 13.26
CA ALA A 184 -17.21 -7.22 13.74
C ALA A 184 -15.76 -7.21 13.26
N ARG A 185 -15.11 -8.38 13.13
CA ARG A 185 -13.76 -8.49 12.55
C ARG A 185 -13.76 -8.22 11.04
N LEU A 186 -14.76 -8.72 10.32
CA LEU A 186 -14.93 -8.43 8.89
C LEU A 186 -15.19 -6.94 8.65
N ASN A 187 -16.14 -6.34 9.37
CA ASN A 187 -16.49 -4.93 9.28
C ASN A 187 -15.29 -4.01 9.51
N ARG A 188 -14.46 -4.28 10.52
CA ARG A 188 -13.21 -3.51 10.75
C ARG A 188 -12.28 -3.54 9.55
N LYS A 189 -12.12 -4.70 8.90
CA LYS A 189 -11.27 -4.84 7.69
C LYS A 189 -11.89 -4.17 6.47
N LEU A 190 -13.19 -4.38 6.24
CA LEU A 190 -13.94 -3.81 5.11
C LEU A 190 -13.96 -2.28 5.19
N LEU A 191 -14.28 -1.72 6.35
CA LEU A 191 -14.28 -0.27 6.59
C LEU A 191 -12.88 0.32 6.46
N GLY A 192 -11.85 -0.31 7.06
CA GLY A 192 -10.47 0.15 6.92
C GLY A 192 -10.01 0.18 5.46
N TRP A 193 -10.35 -0.86 4.70
CA TRP A 193 -10.04 -0.93 3.28
C TRP A 193 -10.81 0.11 2.46
N ALA A 194 -12.11 0.27 2.70
CA ALA A 194 -12.91 1.29 2.04
C ALA A 194 -12.46 2.71 2.40
N ASN A 195 -11.96 2.93 3.62
CA ASN A 195 -11.42 4.22 4.06
C ASN A 195 -10.15 4.61 3.31
N TYR A 196 -9.30 3.63 3.05
CA TYR A 196 -8.07 3.85 2.27
C TYR A 196 -8.36 3.94 0.77
N PHE A 197 -9.15 3.01 0.23
CA PHE A 197 -9.49 2.91 -1.19
C PHE A 197 -10.71 3.73 -1.55
N ARG A 198 -10.63 5.04 -1.33
CA ARG A 198 -11.71 5.96 -1.72
C ARG A 198 -11.49 6.58 -3.08
N LEU A 199 -10.28 6.67 -3.62
CA LEU A 199 -9.98 7.47 -4.81
C LEU A 199 -10.38 6.74 -6.12
N GLY A 200 -11.10 7.43 -7.00
CA GLY A 200 -11.41 6.97 -8.36
C GLY A 200 -12.60 5.99 -8.49
N PRO A 201 -12.79 5.33 -9.65
CA PRO A 201 -13.89 4.40 -9.89
C PRO A 201 -13.77 3.10 -9.07
N VAL A 202 -14.17 3.13 -7.81
CA VAL A 202 -14.05 2.01 -6.86
C VAL A 202 -15.26 1.07 -6.84
N SER A 203 -16.36 1.45 -7.48
CA SER A 203 -17.65 0.74 -7.42
C SER A 203 -17.59 -0.73 -7.86
N LYS A 204 -16.78 -1.07 -8.86
CA LYS A 204 -16.59 -2.47 -9.30
C LYS A 204 -15.76 -3.26 -8.28
N SER A 205 -14.70 -2.67 -7.76
CA SER A 205 -13.84 -3.29 -6.74
C SER A 205 -14.60 -3.53 -5.44
N TYR A 206 -15.43 -2.57 -5.02
CA TYR A 206 -16.26 -2.69 -3.82
C TYR A 206 -17.29 -3.80 -3.97
N ARG A 207 -18.01 -3.87 -5.11
CA ARG A 207 -18.93 -4.97 -5.41
C ARG A 207 -18.25 -6.34 -5.39
N ALA A 208 -17.04 -6.45 -5.93
CA ALA A 208 -16.29 -7.71 -5.93
C ALA A 208 -15.88 -8.16 -4.51
N VAL A 209 -15.41 -7.23 -3.68
CA VAL A 209 -15.02 -7.52 -2.29
C VAL A 209 -16.24 -7.85 -1.43
N ASP A 210 -17.33 -7.10 -1.60
CA ASP A 210 -18.60 -7.30 -0.89
C ASP A 210 -19.21 -8.67 -1.23
N ALA A 211 -19.31 -9.01 -2.53
CA ALA A 211 -19.80 -10.32 -2.97
C ALA A 211 -18.97 -11.48 -2.37
N HIS A 212 -17.64 -11.32 -2.30
CA HIS A 212 -16.77 -12.32 -1.66
C HIS A 212 -17.00 -12.39 -0.15
N ALA A 213 -17.12 -11.26 0.55
CA ALA A 213 -17.40 -11.21 1.98
C ALA A 213 -18.74 -11.90 2.32
N THR A 214 -19.80 -11.55 1.61
CA THR A 214 -21.14 -12.11 1.76
C THR A 214 -21.16 -13.62 1.47
N LEU A 215 -20.48 -14.06 0.40
CA LEU A 215 -20.34 -15.48 0.09
C LEU A 215 -19.59 -16.26 1.18
N ARG A 216 -18.47 -15.71 1.66
CA ARG A 216 -17.63 -16.34 2.69
C ARG A 216 -18.33 -16.42 4.04
N LEU A 217 -18.99 -15.35 4.47
CA LEU A 217 -19.75 -15.33 5.71
C LEU A 217 -20.90 -16.32 5.66
N ARG A 218 -21.66 -16.36 4.56
CA ARG A 218 -22.74 -17.34 4.37
C ARG A 218 -22.23 -18.78 4.45
N ARG A 219 -21.13 -19.09 3.76
CA ARG A 219 -20.49 -20.41 3.84
C ARG A 219 -20.09 -20.72 5.28
N TRP A 220 -19.46 -19.79 5.98
CA TRP A 220 -19.05 -19.98 7.37
C TRP A 220 -20.25 -20.27 8.30
N LEU A 221 -21.37 -19.55 8.14
CA LEU A 221 -22.61 -19.81 8.89
C LEU A 221 -23.19 -21.21 8.59
N CYS A 222 -23.20 -21.64 7.33
CA CYS A 222 -23.63 -23.00 6.99
C CYS A 222 -22.78 -24.06 7.70
N HIS A 223 -21.45 -23.88 7.72
CA HIS A 223 -20.56 -24.81 8.42
C HIS A 223 -20.80 -24.78 9.93
N LYS A 224 -21.01 -23.59 10.52
CA LYS A 224 -21.25 -23.44 11.96
C LYS A 224 -22.54 -24.15 12.40
N HIS A 225 -23.61 -24.00 11.62
CA HIS A 225 -24.92 -24.59 11.92
C HIS A 225 -25.16 -25.96 11.26
N LYS A 226 -24.12 -26.57 10.67
CA LYS A 226 -24.19 -27.88 9.99
C LYS A 226 -25.30 -27.97 8.92
N ILE A 227 -25.47 -26.90 8.15
CA ILE A 227 -26.47 -26.82 7.08
C ILE A 227 -25.85 -27.26 5.76
N SER A 228 -26.51 -28.19 5.05
CA SER A 228 -26.13 -28.59 3.71
C SER A 228 -26.54 -27.54 2.66
N GLY A 229 -25.75 -27.42 1.60
CA GLY A 229 -26.03 -26.50 0.49
C GLY A 229 -25.45 -25.09 0.64
N ASN A 230 -25.95 -24.17 -0.19
CA ASN A 230 -25.35 -22.84 -0.37
C ASN A 230 -25.80 -21.78 0.66
N GLY A 231 -26.77 -22.12 1.53
CA GLY A 231 -27.27 -21.25 2.60
C GLY A 231 -28.08 -20.02 2.16
N LYS A 232 -28.42 -19.86 0.87
CA LYS A 232 -29.08 -18.63 0.38
C LYS A 232 -30.48 -18.44 0.96
N THR A 233 -31.22 -19.52 1.17
CA THR A 233 -32.58 -19.48 1.75
C THR A 233 -32.54 -19.18 3.25
N ARG A 234 -31.59 -19.78 3.97
CA ARG A 234 -31.50 -19.67 5.44
C ARG A 234 -30.74 -18.44 5.90
N PHE A 235 -29.79 -17.97 5.11
CA PHE A 235 -29.00 -16.76 5.36
C PHE A 235 -29.05 -15.86 4.10
N PRO A 236 -30.20 -15.23 3.84
CA PRO A 236 -30.34 -14.28 2.74
C PRO A 236 -29.42 -13.06 2.95
N GLU A 237 -29.17 -12.30 1.89
CA GLU A 237 -28.34 -11.08 2.00
C GLU A 237 -28.89 -10.10 3.03
N GLN A 238 -30.21 -9.96 3.09
CA GLN A 238 -30.89 -9.14 4.09
C GLN A 238 -30.50 -9.53 5.51
N TYR A 239 -30.47 -10.82 5.84
CA TYR A 239 -30.05 -11.30 7.16
C TYR A 239 -28.59 -10.94 7.47
N LEU A 240 -27.69 -11.03 6.49
CA LEU A 240 -26.28 -10.73 6.68
C LEU A 240 -26.05 -9.23 6.95
N HIS A 241 -26.78 -8.36 6.26
CA HIS A 241 -26.60 -6.91 6.37
C HIS A 241 -27.44 -6.28 7.49
N GLU A 242 -28.72 -6.65 7.60
CA GLU A 242 -29.66 -6.03 8.55
C GLU A 242 -29.62 -6.69 9.92
N THR A 243 -29.52 -8.03 9.99
CA THR A 243 -29.52 -8.75 11.27
C THR A 243 -28.13 -8.84 11.87
N LEU A 244 -27.14 -9.30 11.09
CA LEU A 244 -25.76 -9.44 11.57
C LEU A 244 -24.95 -8.14 11.46
N GLY A 245 -25.45 -7.12 10.77
CA GLY A 245 -24.78 -5.84 10.63
C GLY A 245 -23.54 -5.87 9.73
N LEU A 246 -23.44 -6.79 8.77
CA LEU A 246 -22.33 -6.78 7.80
C LEU A 246 -22.37 -5.49 6.97
N VAL A 247 -21.26 -4.77 6.91
CA VAL A 247 -21.16 -3.53 6.13
C VAL A 247 -21.35 -3.82 4.64
N TYR A 248 -22.27 -3.09 4.01
CA TYR A 248 -22.48 -3.11 2.58
C TYR A 248 -21.57 -2.08 1.88
N LEU A 249 -20.46 -2.54 1.30
CA LEU A 249 -19.48 -1.63 0.68
C LEU A 249 -20.04 -0.74 -0.43
N PRO A 250 -20.89 -1.24 -1.36
CA PRO A 250 -21.43 -0.41 -2.44
C PRO A 250 -22.28 0.77 -1.97
N ALA A 251 -22.82 0.76 -0.74
CA ALA A 251 -23.49 1.96 -0.21
C ALA A 251 -22.52 3.10 0.10
N LEU A 252 -21.27 2.77 0.49
CA LEU A 252 -20.26 3.77 0.87
C LEU A 252 -19.80 4.63 -0.31
N THR A 253 -20.02 4.17 -1.55
CA THR A 253 -19.68 4.94 -2.75
C THR A 253 -20.67 6.07 -3.04
N ARG A 254 -21.86 6.06 -2.42
CA ARG A 254 -22.92 7.05 -2.69
C ARG A 254 -22.50 8.49 -2.39
N HIS A 255 -21.59 8.67 -1.43
CA HIS A 255 -21.07 9.97 -1.00
C HIS A 255 -19.75 10.37 -1.69
N LEU A 256 -19.22 9.54 -2.58
CA LEU A 256 -17.97 9.82 -3.28
C LEU A 256 -18.26 10.50 -4.63
N PRO A 257 -17.82 11.75 -4.86
CA PRO A 257 -18.17 12.49 -6.08
C PRO A 257 -17.68 11.81 -7.37
N TRP A 258 -16.63 11.01 -7.27
CA TRP A 258 -15.99 10.31 -8.38
C TRP A 258 -16.39 8.83 -8.51
N ALA A 259 -17.21 8.28 -7.61
CA ALA A 259 -17.58 6.85 -7.66
C ALA A 259 -18.78 6.55 -8.57
N LYS A 260 -19.47 7.60 -9.05
CA LYS A 260 -20.53 7.53 -10.07
C LYS A 260 -20.01 7.88 -11.49
N ALA A 261 -18.70 7.86 -11.70
CA ALA A 261 -18.07 8.25 -12.95
C ALA A 261 -18.02 7.09 -13.94
#